data_AF-A0A936GJS5-F1
#
_entry.id   AF-A0A936GJS5-F1
#
_cell.length_a   1.000
_cell.length_b   1.000
_cell.length_c   1.000
_cell.angle_alpha   90.00
_cell.angle_beta   90.00
_cell.angle_gamma   90.00
#
_symmetry.space_group_name_H-M   'P 1'
#
loop_
_entity.id
_entity.type
_entity.pdbx_description
1 polymer ?
#
loop_
_entity_poly.entity_id
_entity_poly.type
_entity_poly.pdbx_seq_one_letter_code
_entity_poly.pdbx_strand_id
1 'polypeptide(L)'
;MKIISFFALLLAIITFTVSCSKEIDDPNPDENESIIPQKFRIDIPDAISYSTKSGLEGDKINGGDLYKMLGTFIAVGESAAKFVEDVILVIRLYDINKAMSFTYLSKEDQRTKEVVVEENVMYNNKTYEFSLTMTDIAYKDSADKGMALQVFWNTGMVEGIAIIKPYNIDVDSTDTTDIKLMYMVEYSEIGQDGYDAQMTVSISGHTLKYSEKYGIDNLKMWVGKKGNEIDIRGNSNHPNAFLVDSTETGFSWAFVASADASKNIAVAELGLPSSISNITTRAEILDTCSVRNVLEKAVKSWWIIENPNITVDWTKPDNKAILDGYLQESNPPAYFSNIGFVKSETAPNNSYEQIQTNIESLVPFNPSQINQLQLSFKLIQ
;
A
#
# COMPACT_ATOMS: atom_id res chain seq x y z
N MET A 1 -1.50 -1.25 -21.89
CA MET A 1 -2.97 -1.38 -21.92
C MET A 1 -3.34 -2.87 -22.02
N LYS A 2 -3.18 -3.62 -20.92
CA LYS A 2 -3.50 -5.07 -20.82
C LYS A 2 -4.06 -5.47 -19.44
N ILE A 3 -4.25 -4.52 -18.53
CA ILE A 3 -4.69 -4.80 -17.15
C ILE A 3 -6.23 -4.93 -17.07
N ILE A 4 -6.96 -4.31 -18.00
CA ILE A 4 -8.44 -4.38 -18.04
C ILE A 4 -8.93 -5.75 -18.54
N SER A 5 -8.07 -6.59 -19.13
CA SER A 5 -8.43 -7.94 -19.57
C SER A 5 -8.32 -9.00 -18.47
N PHE A 6 -7.74 -8.66 -17.31
CA PHE A 6 -7.53 -9.61 -16.20
C PHE A 6 -8.79 -9.79 -15.35
N PHE A 7 -9.63 -8.75 -15.25
CA PHE A 7 -10.82 -8.76 -14.39
C PHE A 7 -12.09 -9.34 -15.06
N ALA A 8 -12.16 -9.41 -16.38
CA ALA A 8 -13.31 -9.99 -17.09
C ALA A 8 -13.22 -11.52 -17.28
N LEU A 9 -12.03 -12.11 -17.09
CA LEU A 9 -11.80 -13.54 -17.34
C LEU A 9 -11.99 -14.40 -16.07
N LEU A 10 -11.78 -13.81 -14.88
CA LEU A 10 -11.98 -14.51 -13.59
C LEU A 10 -13.46 -14.82 -13.31
N LEU A 11 -14.39 -14.09 -13.93
CA LEU A 11 -15.83 -14.25 -13.72
C LEU A 11 -16.57 -15.04 -14.82
N ALA A 12 -15.91 -15.44 -15.92
CA ALA A 12 -16.61 -15.94 -17.11
C ALA A 12 -16.27 -17.37 -17.59
N ILE A 13 -15.28 -18.09 -17.01
CA ILE A 13 -14.84 -19.39 -17.59
C ILE A 13 -14.59 -20.46 -16.51
N ILE A 14 -15.66 -20.85 -15.80
CA ILE A 14 -15.75 -22.16 -15.11
C ILE A 14 -16.99 -22.95 -15.61
N THR A 15 -17.61 -22.56 -16.71
CA THR A 15 -18.59 -23.41 -17.38
C THR A 15 -17.86 -24.51 -18.18
N PHE A 16 -18.20 -25.77 -17.89
CA PHE A 16 -17.72 -27.03 -18.49
C PHE A 16 -16.32 -27.46 -17.99
N THR A 17 -16.14 -28.33 -17.00
CA THR A 17 -16.77 -29.65 -16.81
C THR A 17 -16.85 -30.05 -15.32
N VAL A 18 -18.05 -30.00 -14.74
CA VAL A 18 -18.43 -30.87 -13.62
C VAL A 18 -19.82 -31.40 -13.92
N SER A 19 -19.87 -32.65 -14.39
CA SER A 19 -21.09 -33.44 -14.42
C SER A 19 -21.42 -33.89 -13.00
N CYS A 20 -22.00 -33.00 -12.20
CA CYS A 20 -23.02 -33.29 -11.19
C CYS A 20 -23.54 -31.96 -10.64
N SER A 21 -24.84 -31.77 -10.83
CA SER A 21 -25.64 -30.59 -10.61
C SER A 21 -25.57 -29.99 -9.19
N LYS A 22 -25.17 -28.72 -9.12
CA LYS A 22 -26.00 -27.60 -8.64
C LYS A 22 -25.55 -26.35 -9.42
N GLU A 23 -26.46 -25.77 -10.20
CA GLU A 23 -26.27 -24.45 -10.80
C GLU A 23 -26.12 -23.45 -9.66
N ILE A 24 -24.94 -22.83 -9.56
CA ILE A 24 -24.73 -21.69 -8.68
C ILE A 24 -25.06 -20.47 -9.56
N ASP A 25 -26.34 -20.11 -9.59
CA ASP A 25 -26.74 -18.74 -9.88
C ASP A 25 -26.02 -17.83 -8.87
N ASP A 26 -25.52 -16.69 -9.37
CA ASP A 26 -24.78 -15.63 -8.66
C ASP A 26 -24.74 -15.82 -7.14
N PRO A 27 -23.60 -16.29 -6.58
CA PRO A 27 -23.59 -16.68 -5.20
C PRO A 27 -23.55 -15.41 -4.37
N ASN A 28 -24.73 -14.96 -3.96
CA ASN A 28 -24.84 -14.18 -2.76
C ASN A 28 -24.93 -15.19 -1.61
N PRO A 29 -23.81 -15.60 -0.98
CA PRO A 29 -23.84 -16.51 0.16
C PRO A 29 -24.76 -15.90 1.21
N ASP A 30 -25.61 -16.74 1.83
CA ASP A 30 -26.63 -16.29 2.77
C ASP A 30 -25.98 -15.45 3.90
N GLU A 31 -26.29 -14.15 3.92
CA GLU A 31 -25.61 -13.15 4.75
C GLU A 31 -25.73 -13.46 6.26
N ASN A 32 -26.69 -14.31 6.63
CA ASN A 32 -27.01 -14.66 8.02
C ASN A 32 -26.39 -15.98 8.51
N GLU A 33 -25.72 -16.76 7.65
CA GLU A 33 -25.09 -18.05 8.02
C GLU A 33 -23.57 -18.06 7.92
N SER A 34 -22.95 -17.02 7.34
CA SER A 34 -21.50 -17.02 7.13
C SER A 34 -20.74 -16.60 8.39
N ILE A 35 -19.91 -17.52 8.90
CA ILE A 35 -18.96 -17.27 9.98
C ILE A 35 -17.72 -16.46 9.54
N ILE A 36 -17.73 -15.88 8.34
CA ILE A 36 -16.56 -15.29 7.70
C ILE A 36 -16.77 -13.77 7.56
N PRO A 37 -15.74 -12.93 7.84
CA PRO A 37 -15.84 -11.50 7.67
C PRO A 37 -16.43 -11.05 6.31
N GLN A 38 -17.39 -10.13 6.35
CA GLN A 38 -17.99 -9.56 5.14
C GLN A 38 -17.07 -8.54 4.44
N LYS A 39 -16.16 -7.93 5.20
CA LYS A 39 -15.21 -6.93 4.73
C LYS A 39 -13.85 -7.23 5.32
N PHE A 40 -12.81 -6.97 4.53
CA PHE A 40 -11.43 -7.13 4.98
C PHE A 40 -10.53 -5.99 4.47
N ARG A 41 -11.16 -4.84 4.16
CA ARG A 41 -10.45 -3.65 3.69
C ARG A 41 -11.16 -2.39 4.13
N ILE A 42 -10.41 -1.29 4.08
CA ILE A 42 -10.93 0.06 4.18
C ILE A 42 -10.83 0.69 2.80
N ASP A 43 -11.96 1.10 2.22
CA ASP A 43 -11.99 1.86 0.98
C ASP A 43 -11.40 3.27 1.20
N ILE A 44 -10.50 3.70 0.31
CA ILE A 44 -9.83 5.00 0.40
C ILE A 44 -10.38 5.90 -0.72
N PRO A 45 -10.71 7.18 -0.44
CA PRO A 45 -11.28 8.05 -1.46
C PRO A 45 -10.32 8.31 -2.63
N ASP A 46 -10.86 8.36 -3.85
CA ASP A 46 -10.14 8.64 -5.09
C ASP A 46 -9.33 9.96 -5.04
N ALA A 47 -9.68 10.89 -4.15
CA ALA A 47 -8.92 12.11 -3.93
C ALA A 47 -7.46 11.86 -3.55
N ILE A 48 -7.17 10.73 -2.88
CA ILE A 48 -5.82 10.39 -2.42
C ILE A 48 -5.39 8.97 -2.77
N SER A 49 -6.29 8.11 -3.25
CA SER A 49 -5.96 6.82 -3.84
C SER A 49 -6.18 6.85 -5.35
N TYR A 50 -5.10 6.99 -6.14
CA TYR A 50 -5.21 7.06 -7.60
C TYR A 50 -3.88 6.74 -8.31
N SER A 51 -3.97 6.24 -9.55
CA SER A 51 -2.78 5.89 -10.36
C SER A 51 -2.48 6.83 -11.53
N THR A 52 -3.44 7.66 -11.97
CA THR A 52 -3.33 8.39 -13.26
C THR A 52 -3.73 9.85 -13.24
N LYS A 53 -3.87 10.50 -12.08
CA LYS A 53 -4.18 11.95 -12.05
C LYS A 53 -2.92 12.78 -12.32
N SER A 54 -3.03 13.75 -13.22
CA SER A 54 -1.98 14.74 -13.55
C SER A 54 -2.35 16.10 -12.99
N GLY A 55 -1.36 16.91 -12.60
CA GLY A 55 -1.57 18.31 -12.24
C GLY A 55 -1.77 19.22 -13.45
N LEU A 56 -2.08 20.50 -13.20
CA LEU A 56 -2.22 21.53 -14.23
C LEU A 56 -0.84 21.97 -14.76
N GLU A 57 -0.63 22.00 -16.09
CA GLU A 57 0.65 22.35 -16.71
C GLU A 57 1.16 23.77 -16.36
N GLY A 58 2.47 23.92 -16.16
CA GLY A 58 3.16 25.21 -15.95
C GLY A 58 4.69 25.07 -15.78
N ASP A 59 5.44 26.17 -15.91
CA ASP A 59 6.92 26.21 -15.85
C ASP A 59 7.54 26.02 -14.45
N LYS A 60 6.72 25.70 -13.44
CA LYS A 60 7.12 25.49 -12.03
C LYS A 60 7.04 24.00 -11.68
N ILE A 61 7.64 23.59 -10.55
CA ILE A 61 7.36 22.25 -10.01
C ILE A 61 5.86 22.15 -9.75
N ASN A 62 5.22 21.25 -10.48
CA ASN A 62 3.80 20.99 -10.38
C ASN A 62 3.51 20.12 -9.16
N GLY A 63 2.68 20.58 -8.24
CA GLY A 63 2.26 19.79 -7.07
C GLY A 63 1.59 18.47 -7.47
N GLY A 64 0.84 18.43 -8.57
CA GLY A 64 0.26 17.20 -9.08
C GLY A 64 1.31 16.15 -9.45
N ASP A 65 2.42 16.53 -10.07
CA ASP A 65 3.53 15.61 -10.36
C ASP A 65 4.29 15.23 -9.09
N LEU A 66 4.47 16.19 -8.19
CA LEU A 66 5.17 16.01 -6.93
C LEU A 66 4.50 14.98 -6.02
N TYR A 67 3.17 15.05 -5.91
CA TYR A 67 2.36 14.18 -5.06
C TYR A 67 1.75 12.99 -5.83
N LYS A 68 2.03 12.83 -7.12
CA LYS A 68 1.52 11.70 -7.91
C LYS A 68 1.94 10.35 -7.35
N MET A 69 3.19 10.25 -6.92
CA MET A 69 3.74 9.02 -6.34
C MET A 69 3.03 8.65 -5.04
N LEU A 70 2.73 9.63 -4.18
CA LEU A 70 1.95 9.42 -2.95
C LEU A 70 0.60 8.74 -3.26
N GLY A 71 -0.19 9.31 -4.17
CA GLY A 71 -1.49 8.73 -4.54
C GLY A 71 -1.37 7.32 -5.12
N THR A 72 -0.29 7.06 -5.86
CA THR A 72 0.00 5.74 -6.43
C THR A 72 0.32 4.71 -5.34
N PHE A 73 1.09 5.08 -4.32
CA PHE A 73 1.45 4.18 -3.23
C PHE A 73 0.26 3.80 -2.36
N ILE A 74 -0.62 4.76 -2.09
CA ILE A 74 -1.89 4.53 -1.40
C ILE A 74 -2.76 3.57 -2.22
N ALA A 75 -2.87 3.79 -3.54
CA ALA A 75 -3.61 2.90 -4.43
C ALA A 75 -3.05 1.48 -4.51
N VAL A 76 -1.72 1.32 -4.46
CA VAL A 76 -1.07 0.00 -4.38
C VAL A 76 -1.46 -0.69 -3.07
N GLY A 77 -1.41 0.02 -1.94
CA GLY A 77 -1.82 -0.53 -0.65
C GLY A 77 -3.28 -0.94 -0.60
N GLU A 78 -4.19 -0.07 -1.09
CA GLU A 78 -5.62 -0.38 -1.20
C GLU A 78 -5.89 -1.59 -2.12
N SER A 79 -5.19 -1.67 -3.25
CA SER A 79 -5.34 -2.79 -4.20
C SER A 79 -4.90 -4.13 -3.58
N ALA A 80 -3.84 -4.13 -2.76
CA ALA A 80 -3.40 -5.33 -2.04
C ALA A 80 -4.46 -5.79 -1.02
N ALA A 81 -5.09 -4.86 -0.31
CA ALA A 81 -6.18 -5.16 0.61
C ALA A 81 -7.43 -5.68 -0.11
N LYS A 82 -7.76 -5.11 -1.28
CA LYS A 82 -8.84 -5.62 -2.13
C LYS A 82 -8.61 -7.08 -2.54
N PHE A 83 -7.40 -7.44 -2.94
CA PHE A 83 -7.09 -8.82 -3.28
C PHE A 83 -7.31 -9.78 -2.10
N VAL A 84 -6.95 -9.35 -0.88
CA VAL A 84 -7.23 -10.15 0.33
C VAL A 84 -8.73 -10.28 0.60
N GLU A 85 -9.50 -9.21 0.44
CA GLU A 85 -10.96 -9.28 0.55
C GLU A 85 -11.56 -10.26 -0.47
N ASP A 86 -11.06 -10.29 -1.70
CA ASP A 86 -11.49 -11.26 -2.72
C ASP A 86 -11.20 -12.70 -2.27
N VAL A 87 -10.06 -12.95 -1.62
CA VAL A 87 -9.74 -14.27 -1.03
C VAL A 87 -10.75 -14.64 0.07
N ILE A 88 -11.07 -13.71 0.98
CA ILE A 88 -12.07 -13.93 2.04
C ILE A 88 -13.44 -14.25 1.45
N LEU A 89 -13.83 -13.54 0.39
CA LEU A 89 -15.08 -13.79 -0.34
C LEU A 89 -15.11 -15.20 -0.95
N VAL A 90 -14.00 -15.69 -1.50
CA VAL A 90 -13.89 -17.06 -2.01
C VAL A 90 -14.01 -18.10 -0.90
N ILE A 91 -13.36 -17.88 0.25
CA ILE A 91 -13.48 -18.78 1.42
C ILE A 91 -14.95 -18.92 1.84
N ARG A 92 -15.69 -17.80 1.82
CA ARG A 92 -17.13 -17.77 2.09
C ARG A 92 -17.95 -18.48 1.01
N LEU A 93 -17.66 -18.20 -0.25
CA LEU A 93 -18.37 -18.79 -1.38
C LEU A 93 -18.35 -20.32 -1.37
N TYR A 94 -17.24 -20.91 -0.93
CA TYR A 94 -17.05 -22.35 -0.90
C TYR A 94 -17.31 -22.97 0.49
N ASP A 95 -17.92 -22.23 1.42
CA ASP A 95 -18.22 -22.68 2.78
C ASP A 95 -17.01 -23.30 3.48
N ILE A 96 -15.82 -22.70 3.32
CA ILE A 96 -14.61 -23.12 4.00
C ILE A 96 -14.66 -22.60 5.44
N ASN A 97 -15.47 -23.29 6.26
CA ASN A 97 -15.95 -22.82 7.56
C ASN A 97 -15.64 -23.77 8.73
N LYS A 98 -14.75 -24.75 8.50
CA LYS A 98 -14.31 -25.73 9.49
C LYS A 98 -12.93 -26.26 9.14
N ALA A 99 -12.26 -26.90 10.10
CA ALA A 99 -11.04 -27.62 9.81
C ALA A 99 -11.24 -28.63 8.67
N MET A 100 -10.45 -28.49 7.60
CA MET A 100 -10.55 -29.32 6.39
C MET A 100 -9.24 -29.28 5.59
N SER A 101 -9.04 -30.27 4.71
CA SER A 101 -7.93 -30.25 3.77
C SER A 101 -8.38 -30.81 2.42
N PHE A 102 -7.90 -30.20 1.34
CA PHE A 102 -8.16 -30.63 -0.02
C PHE A 102 -7.03 -30.22 -0.95
N THR A 103 -7.00 -30.82 -2.13
CA THR A 103 -6.09 -30.44 -3.20
C THR A 103 -6.88 -30.11 -4.47
N TYR A 104 -6.34 -29.23 -5.30
CA TYR A 104 -6.89 -28.95 -6.61
C TYR A 104 -5.76 -28.68 -7.62
N LEU A 105 -6.04 -28.93 -8.90
CA LEU A 105 -5.15 -28.55 -9.98
C LEU A 105 -5.47 -27.10 -10.39
N SER A 106 -4.51 -26.19 -10.19
CA SER A 106 -4.64 -24.80 -10.63
C SER A 106 -4.76 -24.74 -12.14
N LYS A 107 -5.73 -23.96 -12.65
CA LYS A 107 -5.92 -23.78 -14.09
C LYS A 107 -4.89 -22.83 -14.71
N GLU A 108 -4.33 -21.94 -13.91
CA GLU A 108 -3.43 -20.88 -14.37
C GLU A 108 -2.03 -21.44 -14.69
N ASP A 109 -1.45 -22.20 -13.76
CA ASP A 109 -0.09 -22.76 -13.89
C ASP A 109 -0.06 -24.29 -14.01
N GLN A 110 -1.22 -24.97 -14.05
CA GLN A 110 -1.31 -26.43 -14.13
C GLN A 110 -0.59 -27.16 -12.99
N ARG A 111 -0.45 -26.52 -11.82
CA ARG A 111 0.21 -27.10 -10.64
C ARG A 111 -0.80 -27.46 -9.56
N THR A 112 -0.52 -28.55 -8.85
CA THR A 112 -1.36 -28.99 -7.73
C THR A 112 -1.14 -28.09 -6.52
N LYS A 113 -2.22 -27.48 -6.05
CA LYS A 113 -2.26 -26.69 -4.82
C LYS A 113 -2.92 -27.52 -3.72
N GLU A 114 -2.34 -27.48 -2.53
CA GLU A 114 -2.90 -28.05 -1.31
C GLU A 114 -3.43 -26.91 -0.44
N VAL A 115 -4.64 -27.07 0.07
CA VAL A 115 -5.27 -26.14 1.02
C VAL A 115 -5.53 -26.88 2.32
N VAL A 116 -5.11 -26.29 3.43
CA VAL A 116 -5.33 -26.80 4.78
C VAL A 116 -5.96 -25.71 5.62
N VAL A 117 -7.05 -26.04 6.28
CA VAL A 117 -7.76 -25.18 7.21
C VAL A 117 -7.66 -25.79 8.60
N GLU A 118 -7.19 -25.01 9.54
CA GLU A 118 -6.96 -25.40 10.93
C GLU A 118 -7.74 -24.48 11.87
N GLU A 119 -8.13 -25.01 13.02
CA GLU A 119 -8.83 -24.28 14.07
C GLU A 119 -7.89 -23.90 15.23
N ASN A 120 -8.19 -22.80 15.93
CA ASN A 120 -7.49 -22.37 17.14
C ASN A 120 -5.97 -22.17 16.95
N VAL A 121 -5.59 -21.50 15.87
CA VAL A 121 -4.19 -21.33 15.48
C VAL A 121 -3.58 -20.09 16.13
N MET A 122 -2.45 -20.26 16.80
CA MET A 122 -1.70 -19.15 17.39
C MET A 122 -0.77 -18.50 16.36
N TYR A 123 -0.87 -17.18 16.21
CA TYR A 123 0.03 -16.37 15.39
C TYR A 123 0.22 -14.99 16.04
N ASN A 124 1.46 -14.48 16.10
CA ASN A 124 1.81 -13.21 16.75
C ASN A 124 1.21 -13.03 18.16
N ASN A 125 1.31 -14.07 19.01
CA ASN A 125 0.75 -14.12 20.38
C ASN A 125 -0.78 -13.96 20.47
N LYS A 126 -1.49 -14.17 19.36
CA LYS A 126 -2.94 -14.16 19.28
C LYS A 126 -3.44 -15.51 18.79
N THR A 127 -4.52 -16.01 19.39
CA THR A 127 -5.22 -17.18 18.85
C THR A 127 -6.28 -16.68 17.87
N TYR A 128 -6.20 -17.17 16.64
CA TYR A 128 -7.24 -17.01 15.63
C TYR A 128 -8.11 -18.26 15.60
N GLU A 129 -9.41 -18.06 15.37
CA GLU A 129 -10.37 -19.14 15.34
C GLU A 129 -10.09 -20.10 14.18
N PHE A 130 -9.72 -19.55 13.02
CA PHE A 130 -9.37 -20.30 11.84
C PHE A 130 -8.08 -19.79 11.20
N SER A 131 -7.36 -20.70 10.55
CA SER A 131 -6.36 -20.35 9.55
C SER A 131 -6.50 -21.21 8.30
N LEU A 132 -6.25 -20.63 7.14
CA LEU A 132 -6.16 -21.31 5.85
C LEU A 132 -4.73 -21.14 5.34
N THR A 133 -4.07 -22.23 5.00
CA THR A 133 -2.78 -22.22 4.30
C THR A 133 -2.92 -22.90 2.95
N MET A 134 -2.49 -22.22 1.88
CA MET A 134 -2.39 -22.77 0.54
C MET A 134 -0.92 -22.95 0.15
N THR A 135 -0.59 -24.12 -0.38
CA THR A 135 0.78 -24.52 -0.71
C THR A 135 0.86 -25.08 -2.13
N ASP A 136 1.82 -24.62 -2.91
CA ASP A 136 2.23 -25.31 -4.14
C ASP A 136 3.03 -26.56 -3.79
N ILE A 137 2.47 -27.73 -4.07
CA ILE A 137 3.04 -29.02 -3.64
C ILE A 137 4.44 -29.23 -4.23
N ALA A 138 4.69 -28.77 -5.45
CA ALA A 138 5.98 -28.95 -6.13
C ALA A 138 7.09 -28.04 -5.56
N TYR A 139 6.75 -27.07 -4.70
CA TYR A 139 7.73 -26.25 -3.97
C TYR A 139 7.79 -26.53 -2.46
N LYS A 140 7.20 -27.61 -1.95
CA LYS A 140 7.23 -27.97 -0.51
C LYS A 140 8.64 -28.04 0.10
N ASP A 141 9.65 -28.36 -0.69
CA ASP A 141 11.05 -28.46 -0.23
C ASP A 141 11.82 -27.13 -0.25
N SER A 142 11.21 -26.07 -0.77
CA SER A 142 11.82 -24.72 -0.80
C SER A 142 11.79 -24.06 0.59
N ALA A 143 12.49 -22.93 0.73
CA ALA A 143 12.64 -22.24 2.02
C ALA A 143 11.30 -21.75 2.60
N ASP A 144 10.35 -21.35 1.76
CA ASP A 144 9.00 -20.93 2.15
C ASP A 144 7.99 -22.08 2.12
N LYS A 145 8.46 -23.32 1.90
CA LYS A 145 7.63 -24.53 1.79
C LYS A 145 6.59 -24.47 0.67
N GLY A 146 6.79 -23.63 -0.35
CA GLY A 146 5.83 -23.45 -1.43
C GLY A 146 4.56 -22.73 -1.00
N MET A 147 4.54 -22.11 0.19
CA MET A 147 3.37 -21.40 0.69
C MET A 147 3.04 -20.22 -0.21
N ALA A 148 1.79 -20.18 -0.65
CA ALA A 148 1.26 -19.20 -1.59
C ALA A 148 0.35 -18.18 -0.90
N LEU A 149 -0.44 -18.66 0.06
CA LEU A 149 -1.40 -17.86 0.82
C LEU A 149 -1.49 -18.42 2.22
N GLN A 150 -1.58 -17.52 3.21
CA GLN A 150 -1.95 -17.85 4.57
C GLN A 150 -2.92 -16.80 5.09
N VAL A 151 -4.09 -17.20 5.57
CA VAL A 151 -5.11 -16.31 6.10
C VAL A 151 -5.46 -16.76 7.50
N PHE A 152 -5.58 -15.82 8.43
CA PHE A 152 -6.03 -16.02 9.80
C PHE A 152 -7.25 -15.14 10.03
N TRP A 153 -8.33 -15.66 10.62
CA TRP A 153 -9.51 -14.86 10.91
C TRP A 153 -10.29 -15.38 12.14
N ASN A 154 -11.10 -14.49 12.69
CA ASN A 154 -12.10 -14.79 13.72
C ASN A 154 -13.51 -14.62 13.14
N THR A 155 -14.46 -15.43 13.62
CA THR A 155 -15.86 -15.38 13.15
C THR A 155 -16.70 -14.29 13.82
N GLY A 156 -16.27 -13.86 15.01
CA GLY A 156 -16.93 -12.82 15.81
C GLY A 156 -16.56 -11.41 15.38
N MET A 157 -15.74 -10.71 16.16
CA MET A 157 -15.22 -9.41 15.74
C MET A 157 -14.28 -9.61 14.55
N VAL A 158 -14.55 -8.88 13.46
CA VAL A 158 -13.77 -9.01 12.24
C VAL A 158 -12.35 -8.57 12.49
N GLU A 159 -11.47 -9.56 12.54
CA GLU A 159 -10.05 -9.35 12.71
C GLU A 159 -9.31 -10.50 12.05
N GLY A 160 -8.27 -10.17 11.31
CA GLY A 160 -7.49 -11.18 10.63
C GLY A 160 -6.20 -10.66 10.02
N ILE A 161 -5.43 -11.62 9.53
CA ILE A 161 -4.19 -11.38 8.83
C ILE A 161 -4.17 -12.26 7.58
N ALA A 162 -3.84 -11.68 6.44
CA ALA A 162 -3.54 -12.42 5.23
C ALA A 162 -2.10 -12.15 4.79
N ILE A 163 -1.38 -13.22 4.45
CA ILE A 163 -0.02 -13.19 3.92
C ILE A 163 -0.07 -13.89 2.56
N ILE A 164 0.48 -13.27 1.54
CA ILE A 164 0.41 -13.75 0.16
C ILE A 164 1.78 -13.69 -0.48
N LYS A 165 2.10 -14.73 -1.25
CA LYS A 165 3.25 -14.77 -2.13
C LYS A 165 2.79 -15.12 -3.55
N PRO A 166 2.61 -14.11 -4.43
CA PRO A 166 2.00 -14.31 -5.75
C PRO A 166 2.70 -15.36 -6.61
N TYR A 167 4.03 -15.41 -6.56
CA TYR A 167 4.82 -16.38 -7.31
C TYR A 167 4.39 -17.84 -7.07
N ASN A 168 4.04 -18.20 -5.83
CA ASN A 168 3.60 -19.57 -5.53
C ASN A 168 2.11 -19.80 -5.85
N ILE A 169 1.32 -18.74 -6.07
CA ILE A 169 -0.07 -18.85 -6.56
C ILE A 169 -0.05 -19.25 -8.03
N ASP A 170 0.73 -18.52 -8.83
CA ASP A 170 0.86 -18.73 -10.27
C ASP A 170 2.30 -18.45 -10.71
N VAL A 171 3.01 -19.54 -10.97
CA VAL A 171 4.45 -19.52 -11.33
C VAL A 171 4.65 -19.10 -12.78
N ASP A 172 3.66 -19.30 -13.65
CA ASP A 172 3.79 -19.12 -15.09
C ASP A 172 3.49 -17.68 -15.52
N SER A 173 2.64 -16.96 -14.77
CA SER A 173 2.29 -15.56 -15.06
C SER A 173 3.15 -14.52 -14.36
N THR A 174 3.96 -14.93 -13.36
CA THR A 174 4.77 -14.01 -12.57
C THR A 174 6.15 -13.77 -13.20
N ASP A 175 6.64 -12.53 -13.14
CA ASP A 175 8.02 -12.24 -13.54
C ASP A 175 8.95 -13.04 -12.61
N THR A 176 9.82 -13.86 -13.20
CA THR A 176 10.85 -14.64 -12.50
C THR A 176 11.80 -13.79 -11.65
N THR A 177 11.75 -12.46 -11.73
CA THR A 177 12.47 -11.56 -10.81
C THR A 177 11.77 -11.37 -9.46
N ASP A 178 10.45 -11.55 -9.38
CA ASP A 178 9.64 -11.25 -8.19
C ASP A 178 9.27 -12.48 -7.35
N ILE A 179 10.12 -13.51 -7.41
CA ILE A 179 9.96 -14.76 -6.64
C ILE A 179 10.01 -14.56 -5.11
N LYS A 180 10.34 -13.36 -4.63
CA LYS A 180 10.40 -13.02 -3.20
C LYS A 180 9.33 -12.03 -2.77
N LEU A 181 8.54 -11.51 -3.72
CA LEU A 181 7.51 -10.52 -3.43
C LEU A 181 6.44 -11.13 -2.54
N MET A 182 6.15 -10.46 -1.44
CA MET A 182 5.11 -10.84 -0.49
C MET A 182 4.27 -9.63 -0.11
N TYR A 183 2.99 -9.88 0.16
CA TYR A 183 2.05 -8.93 0.73
C TYR A 183 1.55 -9.44 2.07
N MET A 184 1.30 -8.54 3.01
CA MET A 184 0.61 -8.83 4.25
C MET A 184 -0.42 -7.75 4.52
N VAL A 185 -1.65 -8.17 4.83
CA VAL A 185 -2.75 -7.28 5.21
C VAL A 185 -3.27 -7.72 6.57
N GLU A 186 -3.19 -6.82 7.54
CA GLU A 186 -3.78 -6.95 8.87
C GLU A 186 -5.03 -6.08 8.88
N TYR A 187 -6.18 -6.62 9.28
CA TYR A 187 -7.46 -5.91 9.32
C TYR A 187 -8.14 -6.13 10.68
N SER A 188 -8.80 -5.10 11.20
CA SER A 188 -9.49 -5.18 12.50
C SER A 188 -10.63 -4.18 12.63
N GLU A 189 -11.76 -4.62 13.17
CA GLU A 189 -12.95 -3.80 13.52
C GLU A 189 -13.21 -3.75 15.03
N ILE A 190 -12.23 -4.12 15.85
CA ILE A 190 -12.39 -4.21 17.32
C ILE A 190 -12.48 -2.84 18.04
N GLY A 191 -12.53 -1.73 17.31
CA GLY A 191 -12.68 -0.39 17.89
C GLY A 191 -11.42 0.17 18.56
N GLN A 192 -10.22 -0.25 18.14
CA GLN A 192 -8.97 0.24 18.71
C GLN A 192 -8.64 1.68 18.32
N ASP A 193 -8.02 2.41 19.25
CA ASP A 193 -7.52 3.79 19.08
C ASP A 193 -8.58 4.81 18.59
N GLY A 194 -9.86 4.52 18.79
CA GLY A 194 -10.97 5.40 18.42
C GLY A 194 -11.39 5.32 16.95
N TYR A 195 -10.94 4.30 16.21
CA TYR A 195 -11.35 3.99 14.84
C TYR A 195 -12.37 2.86 14.82
N ASP A 196 -13.33 2.94 13.90
CA ASP A 196 -14.33 1.89 13.63
C ASP A 196 -13.67 0.67 12.99
N ALA A 197 -12.67 0.90 12.14
CA ALA A 197 -11.86 -0.13 11.51
C ALA A 197 -10.43 0.36 11.30
N GLN A 198 -9.48 -0.56 11.31
CA GLN A 198 -8.08 -0.31 10.96
C GLN A 198 -7.55 -1.38 10.02
N MET A 199 -6.58 -0.98 9.21
CA MET A 199 -5.89 -1.85 8.27
C MET A 199 -4.41 -1.49 8.20
N THR A 200 -3.54 -2.49 8.20
CA THR A 200 -2.12 -2.33 7.88
C THR A 200 -1.75 -3.18 6.69
N VAL A 201 -1.19 -2.57 5.66
CA VAL A 201 -0.67 -3.22 4.47
C VAL A 201 0.85 -3.15 4.48
N SER A 202 1.50 -4.28 4.28
CA SER A 202 2.94 -4.40 4.13
C SER A 202 3.27 -5.14 2.83
N ILE A 203 4.24 -4.64 2.08
CA ILE A 203 4.75 -5.22 0.84
C ILE A 203 6.26 -5.27 0.96
N SER A 204 6.88 -6.41 0.64
CA SER A 204 8.34 -6.54 0.69
C SER A 204 8.86 -7.56 -0.31
N GLY A 205 10.12 -7.44 -0.67
CA GLY A 205 10.84 -8.46 -1.43
C GLY A 205 10.68 -8.34 -2.95
N HIS A 206 10.24 -7.19 -3.46
CA HIS A 206 10.32 -6.89 -4.89
C HIS A 206 11.78 -6.73 -5.32
N THR A 207 12.17 -7.39 -6.42
CA THR A 207 13.56 -7.32 -6.90
C THR A 207 13.68 -6.22 -7.95
N LEU A 208 14.27 -5.10 -7.54
CA LEU A 208 14.47 -3.95 -8.42
C LEU A 208 15.63 -4.13 -9.39
N LYS A 209 15.39 -3.82 -10.67
CA LYS A 209 16.41 -3.61 -11.68
C LYS A 209 17.05 -2.23 -11.46
N TYR A 210 18.34 -2.10 -11.79
CA TYR A 210 19.05 -0.82 -11.63
C TYR A 210 18.42 0.34 -12.42
N SER A 211 17.78 0.04 -13.56
CA SER A 211 17.05 1.03 -14.37
C SER A 211 15.80 1.59 -13.67
N GLU A 212 15.30 0.94 -12.62
CA GLU A 212 14.10 1.32 -11.90
C GLU A 212 14.44 2.33 -10.80
N LYS A 213 14.84 3.53 -11.22
CA LYS A 213 15.26 4.63 -10.33
C LYS A 213 14.27 4.89 -9.19
N TYR A 214 12.97 4.89 -9.49
CA TYR A 214 11.90 5.15 -8.51
C TYR A 214 11.09 3.89 -8.17
N GLY A 215 11.63 2.69 -8.44
CA GLY A 215 10.97 1.45 -8.06
C GLY A 215 10.90 1.29 -6.53
N ILE A 216 9.92 0.49 -6.07
CA ILE A 216 9.63 0.26 -4.65
C ILE A 216 10.05 -1.16 -4.30
N ASP A 217 10.95 -1.36 -3.34
CA ASP A 217 11.23 -2.70 -2.81
C ASP A 217 10.31 -3.07 -1.64
N ASN A 218 10.01 -2.09 -0.79
CA ASN A 218 9.19 -2.22 0.40
C ASN A 218 8.17 -1.08 0.54
N LEU A 219 6.96 -1.41 1.01
CA LEU A 219 5.91 -0.45 1.37
C LEU A 219 5.25 -0.89 2.67
N LYS A 220 4.98 0.06 3.57
CA LYS A 220 4.11 -0.16 4.73
C LYS A 220 3.14 1.00 4.87
N MET A 221 1.86 0.71 4.98
CA MET A 221 0.79 1.69 5.09
C MET A 221 -0.20 1.23 6.16
N TRP A 222 -0.55 2.13 7.08
CA TRP A 222 -1.65 1.96 8.00
C TRP A 222 -2.79 2.90 7.59
N VAL A 223 -4.01 2.44 7.76
CA VAL A 223 -5.26 3.14 7.46
C VAL A 223 -6.21 2.95 8.64
N GLY A 224 -6.75 4.04 9.18
CA GLY A 224 -7.80 4.03 10.18
C GLY A 224 -9.06 4.71 9.66
N LYS A 225 -10.23 4.13 9.93
CA LYS A 225 -11.52 4.69 9.53
C LYS A 225 -12.33 5.09 10.76
N LYS A 226 -12.91 6.29 10.76
CA LYS A 226 -13.84 6.79 11.77
C LYS A 226 -14.99 7.54 11.10
N GLY A 227 -16.16 6.92 10.99
CA GLY A 227 -17.26 7.43 10.19
C GLY A 227 -16.84 7.61 8.73
N ASN A 228 -16.79 8.86 8.26
CA ASN A 228 -16.35 9.22 6.92
C ASN A 228 -14.87 9.65 6.85
N GLU A 229 -14.20 9.78 7.98
CA GLU A 229 -12.80 10.18 8.06
C GLU A 229 -11.91 8.96 7.89
N ILE A 230 -10.93 9.06 6.99
CA ILE A 230 -9.94 8.04 6.69
C ILE A 230 -8.56 8.62 6.93
N ASP A 231 -7.90 8.18 7.99
CA ASP A 231 -6.55 8.59 8.34
C ASP A 231 -5.54 7.57 7.84
N ILE A 232 -4.43 8.04 7.27
CA ILE A 232 -3.46 7.22 6.56
C ILE A 232 -2.07 7.65 7.00
N ARG A 233 -1.19 6.70 7.24
CA ARG A 233 0.25 6.95 7.35
C ARG A 233 1.03 5.82 6.73
N GLY A 234 2.20 6.12 6.18
CA GLY A 234 2.97 5.08 5.51
C GLY A 234 4.32 5.54 5.02
N ASN A 235 5.06 4.57 4.51
CA ASN A 235 6.33 4.76 3.84
C ASN A 235 6.41 3.81 2.65
N SER A 236 6.97 4.28 1.54
CA SER A 236 7.58 3.40 0.54
C SER A 236 9.09 3.62 0.53
N ASN A 237 9.83 2.56 0.23
CA ASN A 237 11.29 2.58 0.14
C ASN A 237 11.74 2.48 -1.31
N HIS A 238 12.66 3.35 -1.71
CA HIS A 238 13.15 3.45 -3.08
C HIS A 238 14.67 3.46 -3.08
N PRO A 239 15.33 2.28 -3.06
CA PRO A 239 16.76 2.17 -2.86
C PRO A 239 17.59 2.80 -4.00
N ASN A 240 17.05 2.83 -5.22
CA ASN A 240 17.71 3.38 -6.40
C ASN A 240 17.41 4.86 -6.64
N ALA A 241 16.56 5.49 -5.82
CA ALA A 241 16.13 6.86 -6.05
C ALA A 241 17.27 7.84 -5.73
N PHE A 242 17.44 8.83 -6.60
CA PHE A 242 18.29 10.00 -6.36
C PHE A 242 17.64 11.23 -7.00
N LEU A 243 17.83 12.42 -6.44
CA LEU A 243 17.21 13.63 -6.99
C LEU A 243 18.11 14.30 -8.03
N VAL A 244 19.35 14.58 -7.63
CA VAL A 244 20.34 15.31 -8.45
C VAL A 244 21.65 14.53 -8.51
N ASP A 245 22.25 14.26 -7.35
CA ASP A 245 23.49 13.52 -7.24
C ASP A 245 23.23 12.02 -7.18
N SER A 246 23.70 11.27 -8.18
CA SER A 246 23.56 9.81 -8.24
C SER A 246 24.41 9.06 -7.21
N THR A 247 25.22 9.75 -6.41
CA THR A 247 25.94 9.18 -5.25
C THR A 247 25.11 9.23 -3.96
N GLU A 248 24.13 10.12 -3.87
CA GLU A 248 23.14 10.17 -2.79
C GLU A 248 21.88 9.38 -3.22
N THR A 249 21.93 8.04 -3.12
CA THR A 249 20.79 7.17 -3.44
C THR A 249 20.06 6.66 -2.21
N GLY A 250 18.78 6.29 -2.36
CA GLY A 250 17.97 5.67 -1.33
C GLY A 250 17.14 6.68 -0.55
N PHE A 251 15.88 6.81 -0.96
CA PHE A 251 14.91 7.67 -0.31
C PHE A 251 13.68 6.89 0.12
N SER A 252 13.12 7.26 1.26
CA SER A 252 11.78 6.82 1.66
C SER A 252 10.78 7.94 1.39
N TRP A 253 9.68 7.62 0.72
CA TRP A 253 8.54 8.53 0.63
C TRP A 253 7.69 8.26 1.87
N ALA A 254 7.89 9.08 2.91
CA ALA A 254 7.22 8.97 4.19
C ALA A 254 6.06 9.95 4.24
N PHE A 255 4.84 9.48 4.52
CA PHE A 255 3.64 10.29 4.36
C PHE A 255 2.62 10.09 5.48
N VAL A 256 1.81 11.13 5.64
CA VAL A 256 0.53 11.08 6.36
C VAL A 256 -0.53 11.70 5.48
N ALA A 257 -1.77 11.23 5.60
CA ALA A 257 -2.91 11.83 4.95
C ALA A 257 -4.17 11.64 5.81
N SER A 258 -5.15 12.50 5.57
CA SER A 258 -6.50 12.31 6.08
C SER A 258 -7.49 12.70 4.99
N ALA A 259 -8.57 11.94 4.85
CA ALA A 259 -9.57 12.11 3.81
C ALA A 259 -10.98 12.07 4.37
N ASP A 260 -11.88 12.85 3.76
CA ASP A 260 -13.32 12.76 4.00
C ASP A 260 -13.95 12.03 2.82
N ALA A 261 -14.36 10.78 3.06
CA ALA A 261 -14.91 9.91 2.03
C ALA A 261 -16.23 10.43 1.44
N SER A 262 -17.04 11.14 2.23
CA SER A 262 -18.32 11.67 1.77
C SER A 262 -18.15 12.85 0.82
N LYS A 263 -17.10 13.64 1.03
CA LYS A 263 -16.78 14.82 0.21
C LYS A 263 -15.76 14.53 -0.90
N ASN A 264 -15.09 13.38 -0.84
CA ASN A 264 -13.98 13.00 -1.72
C ASN A 264 -12.92 14.11 -1.79
N ILE A 265 -12.44 14.51 -0.61
CA ILE A 265 -11.34 15.47 -0.42
C ILE A 265 -10.30 14.86 0.52
N ALA A 266 -9.06 15.30 0.41
CA ALA A 266 -7.99 14.84 1.28
C ALA A 266 -6.94 15.93 1.53
N VAL A 267 -6.16 15.74 2.58
CA VAL A 267 -4.98 16.54 2.91
C VAL A 267 -3.85 15.58 3.23
N ALA A 268 -2.62 15.92 2.83
CA ALA A 268 -1.47 15.08 3.06
C ALA A 268 -0.18 15.87 3.27
N GLU A 269 0.77 15.25 3.94
CA GLU A 269 2.16 15.69 4.02
C GLU A 269 3.09 14.58 3.58
N LEU A 270 4.20 14.98 2.99
CA LEU A 270 5.20 14.08 2.43
C LEU A 270 6.59 14.55 2.84
N GLY A 271 7.37 13.62 3.36
CA GLY A 271 8.79 13.74 3.61
C GLY A 271 9.59 12.77 2.74
N LEU A 272 10.84 13.13 2.47
CA LEU A 272 11.79 12.35 1.70
C LEU A 272 13.08 12.08 2.51
N PRO A 273 12.99 11.44 3.70
CA PRO A 273 14.19 11.05 4.44
C PRO A 273 14.99 9.99 3.67
N SER A 274 16.27 9.84 4.01
CA SER A 274 17.06 8.73 3.51
C SER A 274 16.49 7.40 4.02
N SER A 275 16.50 6.39 3.16
CA SER A 275 16.03 5.03 3.48
C SER A 275 16.73 4.40 4.70
N ILE A 276 17.95 4.82 5.01
CA ILE A 276 18.73 4.30 6.15
C ILE A 276 18.61 5.15 7.42
N SER A 277 17.88 6.27 7.37
CA SER A 277 17.72 7.15 8.53
C SER A 277 16.86 6.48 9.61
N ASN A 278 17.44 6.35 10.81
CA ASN A 278 16.74 5.88 12.00
C ASN A 278 16.12 7.06 12.76
N ILE A 279 15.08 7.65 12.17
CA ILE A 279 14.31 8.77 12.73
C ILE A 279 12.86 8.33 12.97
N THR A 280 12.22 8.85 14.00
CA THR A 280 10.90 8.36 14.45
C THR A 280 9.88 9.47 14.72
N THR A 281 10.30 10.74 14.73
CA THR A 281 9.39 11.84 15.05
C THR A 281 8.80 12.48 13.80
N ARG A 282 7.60 13.06 13.94
CA ARG A 282 6.94 13.85 12.89
C ARG A 282 7.85 14.98 12.39
N ALA A 283 8.46 15.72 13.30
CA ALA A 283 9.32 16.86 12.95
C ALA A 283 10.60 16.46 12.21
N GLU A 284 11.20 15.32 12.53
CA GLU A 284 12.35 14.82 11.76
C GLU A 284 11.93 14.37 10.35
N ILE A 285 10.81 13.65 10.24
CA ILE A 285 10.40 13.03 8.99
C ILE A 285 9.70 14.02 8.04
N LEU A 286 8.76 14.81 8.55
CA LEU A 286 7.86 15.65 7.75
C LEU A 286 8.25 17.13 7.74
N ASP A 287 8.96 17.65 8.77
CA ASP A 287 9.43 19.04 8.75
C ASP A 287 10.86 19.11 8.18
N THR A 288 11.80 18.43 8.83
CA THR A 288 13.23 18.47 8.48
C THR A 288 13.45 17.86 7.10
N CYS A 289 12.90 16.66 6.89
CA CYS A 289 12.93 15.97 5.60
C CYS A 289 11.72 16.28 4.72
N SER A 290 11.00 17.39 4.95
CA SER A 290 9.91 17.81 4.06
C SER A 290 10.34 17.83 2.60
N VAL A 291 9.42 17.51 1.69
CA VAL A 291 9.68 17.59 0.25
C VAL A 291 10.24 18.96 -0.14
N ARG A 292 9.71 20.05 0.45
CA ARG A 292 10.22 21.41 0.25
C ARG A 292 11.71 21.54 0.56
N ASN A 293 12.13 21.08 1.75
CA ASN A 293 13.51 21.20 2.21
C ASN A 293 14.46 20.33 1.41
N VAL A 294 14.03 19.11 1.06
CA VAL A 294 14.81 18.17 0.27
C VAL A 294 14.99 18.67 -1.16
N LEU A 295 13.92 19.17 -1.80
CA LEU A 295 14.00 19.78 -3.13
C LEU A 295 14.83 21.06 -3.12
N GLU A 296 14.73 21.89 -2.08
CA GLU A 296 15.56 23.08 -1.94
C GLU A 296 17.05 22.74 -1.91
N LYS A 297 17.44 21.75 -1.10
CA LYS A 297 18.82 21.23 -1.07
C LYS A 297 19.23 20.73 -2.46
N ALA A 298 18.36 19.95 -3.11
CA ALA A 298 18.64 19.39 -4.43
C ALA A 298 18.85 20.47 -5.50
N VAL A 299 17.97 21.46 -5.60
CA VAL A 299 18.08 22.57 -6.57
C VAL A 299 19.36 23.37 -6.34
N LYS A 300 19.70 23.66 -5.07
CA LYS A 300 20.95 24.36 -4.73
C LYS A 300 22.19 23.56 -5.13
N SER A 301 22.19 22.25 -4.88
CA SER A 301 23.27 21.35 -5.29
C SER A 301 23.40 21.28 -6.83
N TRP A 302 22.28 21.12 -7.54
CA TRP A 302 22.26 21.10 -9.00
C TRP A 302 22.85 22.36 -9.60
N TRP A 303 22.45 23.54 -9.07
CA TRP A 303 22.97 24.82 -9.55
C TRP A 303 24.49 24.91 -9.45
N ILE A 304 25.06 24.48 -8.32
CA ILE A 304 26.52 24.48 -8.09
C ILE A 304 27.23 23.55 -9.07
N ILE A 305 26.66 22.37 -9.34
CA ILE A 305 27.22 21.38 -10.27
C ILE A 305 27.22 21.92 -11.71
N GLU A 306 26.10 22.46 -12.17
CA GLU A 306 25.96 22.96 -13.55
C GLU A 306 26.65 24.31 -13.78
N ASN A 307 26.81 25.13 -12.73
CA ASN A 307 27.37 26.48 -12.82
C ASN A 307 28.54 26.68 -11.84
N PRO A 308 29.65 25.91 -11.96
CA PRO A 308 30.72 25.91 -10.96
C PRO A 308 31.45 27.25 -10.81
N ASN A 309 31.34 28.13 -11.80
CA ASN A 309 31.97 29.45 -11.80
C ASN A 309 31.01 30.58 -11.36
N ILE A 310 29.77 30.27 -11.01
CA ILE A 310 28.74 31.24 -10.61
C ILE A 310 28.33 30.96 -9.16
N THR A 311 28.72 31.85 -8.25
CA THR A 311 28.25 31.80 -6.86
C THR A 311 26.95 32.57 -6.72
N VAL A 312 25.89 31.89 -6.30
CA VAL A 312 24.60 32.50 -5.94
C VAL A 312 24.49 32.56 -4.42
N ASP A 313 24.28 33.76 -3.90
CA ASP A 313 23.91 33.95 -2.50
C ASP A 313 22.40 33.76 -2.33
N TRP A 314 22.01 32.56 -1.92
CA TRP A 314 20.61 32.19 -1.69
C TRP A 314 19.95 32.89 -0.50
N THR A 315 20.73 33.66 0.30
CA THR A 315 20.17 34.46 1.40
C THR A 315 19.63 35.82 0.93
N LYS A 316 19.98 36.25 -0.30
CA LYS A 316 19.47 37.49 -0.88
C LYS A 316 17.97 37.39 -1.17
N PRO A 317 17.16 38.42 -0.85
CA PRO A 317 15.71 38.40 -1.02
C PRO A 317 15.25 37.99 -2.42
N ASP A 318 15.88 38.51 -3.47
CA ASP A 318 15.48 38.22 -4.86
C ASP A 318 15.74 36.75 -5.23
N ASN A 319 16.90 36.21 -4.87
CA ASN A 319 17.24 34.80 -5.12
C ASN A 319 16.34 33.86 -4.32
N LYS A 320 16.04 34.22 -3.07
CA LYS A 320 15.11 33.46 -2.23
C LYS A 320 13.70 33.48 -2.82
N ALA A 321 13.22 34.64 -3.29
CA ALA A 321 11.90 34.77 -3.91
C ALA A 321 11.77 33.93 -5.19
N ILE A 322 12.82 33.85 -6.00
CA ILE A 322 12.85 32.97 -7.19
C ILE A 322 12.74 31.51 -6.78
N LEU A 323 13.55 31.08 -5.80
CA LEU A 323 13.55 29.70 -5.32
C LEU A 323 12.21 29.32 -4.65
N ASP A 324 11.68 30.19 -3.80
CA ASP A 324 10.37 30.03 -3.18
C ASP A 324 9.26 29.97 -4.21
N GLY A 325 9.31 30.81 -5.23
CA GLY A 325 8.34 30.82 -6.32
C GLY A 325 8.39 29.55 -7.19
N TYR A 326 9.58 28.95 -7.35
CA TYR A 326 9.77 27.69 -8.07
C TYR A 326 9.30 26.46 -7.28
N LEU A 327 9.45 26.50 -5.95
CA LEU A 327 9.12 25.41 -5.02
C LEU A 327 7.79 25.61 -4.28
N GLN A 328 6.97 26.58 -4.69
CA GLN A 328 5.75 26.97 -4.00
C GLN A 328 4.82 25.80 -3.68
N GLU A 329 4.53 24.93 -4.66
CA GLU A 329 3.61 23.80 -4.50
C GLU A 329 4.19 22.63 -3.68
N SER A 330 5.44 22.74 -3.21
CA SER A 330 6.04 21.75 -2.30
C SER A 330 5.89 22.09 -0.82
N ASN A 331 5.33 23.27 -0.50
CA ASN A 331 5.06 23.68 0.88
C ASN A 331 3.92 22.81 1.48
N PRO A 332 4.14 22.09 2.59
CA PRO A 332 3.08 21.30 3.22
C PRO A 332 2.04 22.19 3.94
N PRO A 333 0.83 21.66 4.18
CA PRO A 333 0.31 20.41 3.65
C PRO A 333 -0.23 20.57 2.21
N ALA A 334 -0.37 19.47 1.49
CA ALA A 334 -0.99 19.41 0.17
C ALA A 334 -2.46 19.03 0.27
N TYR A 335 -3.31 19.68 -0.52
CA TYR A 335 -4.76 19.47 -0.52
C TYR A 335 -5.22 18.86 -1.83
N PHE A 336 -6.17 17.93 -1.73
CA PHE A 336 -6.66 17.11 -2.82
C PHE A 336 -8.17 17.09 -2.88
N SER A 337 -8.71 16.78 -4.06
CA SER A 337 -10.13 16.55 -4.31
C SER A 337 -10.31 15.45 -5.35
N ASN A 338 -11.53 15.20 -5.80
CA ASN A 338 -11.82 14.23 -6.86
C ASN A 338 -10.99 14.44 -8.16
N ILE A 339 -10.49 15.65 -8.43
CA ILE A 339 -9.60 15.93 -9.58
C ILE A 339 -8.10 15.68 -9.31
N GLY A 340 -7.72 15.31 -8.09
CA GLY A 340 -6.33 15.16 -7.66
C GLY A 340 -5.85 16.38 -6.86
N PHE A 341 -4.57 16.72 -7.00
CA PHE A 341 -3.94 17.86 -6.32
C PHE A 341 -4.66 19.17 -6.65
N VAL A 342 -4.93 19.98 -5.62
CA VAL A 342 -5.62 21.27 -5.73
C VAL A 342 -4.65 22.43 -5.52
N LYS A 343 -3.96 22.44 -4.38
CA LYS A 343 -2.95 23.42 -3.98
C LYS A 343 -2.24 22.95 -2.71
N SER A 344 -1.20 23.66 -2.29
CA SER A 344 -0.49 23.40 -1.04
C SER A 344 -0.55 24.58 -0.06
N GLU A 345 -0.03 24.38 1.16
CA GLU A 345 0.13 25.33 2.27
C GLU A 345 -1.19 25.81 2.92
N THR A 346 -2.11 26.35 2.14
CA THR A 346 -3.38 26.90 2.65
C THR A 346 -4.54 25.99 2.29
N ALA A 347 -5.52 25.79 3.18
CA ALA A 347 -6.73 25.03 2.84
C ALA A 347 -7.53 25.71 1.69
N PRO A 348 -8.15 24.94 0.77
CA PRO A 348 -9.02 25.50 -0.25
C PRO A 348 -10.27 26.19 0.33
N ASN A 349 -10.85 25.61 1.39
CA ASN A 349 -11.99 26.13 2.14
C ASN A 349 -12.16 25.34 3.46
N ASN A 350 -13.14 25.71 4.28
CA ASN A 350 -13.35 25.14 5.62
C ASN A 350 -13.73 23.65 5.64
N SER A 351 -14.08 23.04 4.50
CA SER A 351 -14.40 21.60 4.46
C SER A 351 -13.20 20.71 4.82
N TYR A 352 -11.98 21.26 4.76
CA TYR A 352 -10.72 20.57 5.06
C TYR A 352 -10.28 20.68 6.53
N GLU A 353 -10.94 21.50 7.37
CA GLU A 353 -10.47 21.80 8.74
C GLU A 353 -10.28 20.55 9.60
N GLN A 354 -11.24 19.61 9.54
CA GLN A 354 -11.20 18.40 10.36
C GLN A 354 -10.07 17.46 9.91
N ILE A 355 -9.99 17.13 8.61
CA ILE A 355 -8.94 16.26 8.07
C ILE A 355 -7.54 16.89 8.22
N GLN A 356 -7.43 18.21 8.16
CA GLN A 356 -6.17 18.93 8.44
C GLN A 356 -5.77 18.79 9.91
N THR A 357 -6.73 18.81 10.83
CA THR A 357 -6.46 18.58 12.26
C THR A 357 -6.02 17.13 12.51
N ASN A 358 -6.64 16.16 11.83
CA ASN A 358 -6.34 14.75 12.03
C ASN A 358 -4.88 14.41 11.69
N ILE A 359 -4.35 14.94 10.58
CA ILE A 359 -2.98 14.61 10.14
C ILE A 359 -1.90 15.03 11.14
N GLU A 360 -2.14 16.03 11.99
CA GLU A 360 -1.15 16.51 12.98
C GLU A 360 -0.82 15.46 14.05
N SER A 361 -1.74 14.53 14.30
CA SER A 361 -1.54 13.43 15.25
C SER A 361 -0.81 12.24 14.63
N LEU A 362 -0.67 12.21 13.31
CA LEU A 362 -0.10 11.08 12.58
C LEU A 362 1.42 11.22 12.45
N VAL A 363 2.12 10.10 12.55
CA VAL A 363 3.57 10.01 12.37
C VAL A 363 3.86 8.85 11.42
N PRO A 364 4.58 9.07 10.30
CA PRO A 364 5.01 8.00 9.41
C PRO A 364 5.82 6.93 10.15
N PHE A 365 6.02 5.77 9.51
CA PHE A 365 6.91 4.76 10.05
C PHE A 365 8.38 5.20 9.93
N ASN A 366 9.23 4.56 10.73
CA ASN A 366 10.67 4.78 10.69
C ASN A 366 11.25 4.30 9.35
N PRO A 367 11.93 5.17 8.56
CA PRO A 367 12.45 4.80 7.24
C PRO A 367 13.37 3.58 7.25
N SER A 368 14.31 3.51 8.20
CA SER A 368 15.27 2.39 8.31
C SER A 368 14.60 1.05 8.58
N GLN A 369 13.50 1.03 9.33
CA GLN A 369 12.71 -0.18 9.58
C GLN A 369 11.98 -0.64 8.32
N ILE A 370 11.47 0.29 7.51
CA ILE A 370 10.79 -0.03 6.25
C ILE A 370 11.79 -0.49 5.18
N ASN A 371 12.99 0.09 5.15
CA ASN A 371 14.08 -0.40 4.30
C ASN A 371 14.50 -1.84 4.66
N GLN A 372 14.32 -2.27 5.91
CA GLN A 372 14.64 -3.61 6.38
C GLN A 372 13.41 -4.52 6.50
N LEU A 373 12.25 -4.09 5.99
CA LEU A 373 11.01 -4.85 6.08
C LEU A 373 11.16 -6.20 5.39
N GLN A 374 10.83 -7.27 6.12
CA GLN A 374 10.76 -8.61 5.59
C GLN A 374 9.47 -9.26 6.05
N LEU A 375 8.79 -9.92 5.12
CA LEU A 375 7.60 -10.70 5.40
C LEU A 375 7.92 -12.20 5.33
N SER A 376 7.22 -12.97 6.14
CA SER A 376 7.35 -14.42 6.19
C SER A 376 6.04 -15.05 6.64
N PHE A 377 5.71 -16.19 6.07
CA PHE A 377 4.60 -17.03 6.55
C PHE A 377 4.88 -17.56 7.96
N LYS A 378 3.83 -17.87 8.71
CA LYS A 378 3.94 -18.77 9.85
C LYS A 378 4.30 -20.15 9.33
N LEU A 379 5.50 -20.63 9.65
CA LEU A 379 5.87 -22.02 9.37
C LEU A 379 4.95 -22.94 10.19
N ILE A 380 4.36 -23.91 9.51
CA ILE A 380 3.63 -25.01 10.15
C ILE A 380 4.68 -25.91 10.82
N GLN A 381 4.52 -26.18 12.11
CA GLN A 381 5.41 -27.08 12.87
C GLN A 381 5.01 -28.54 12.70
#